data_AF-A0A1G0SMX3-F1
#
_entry.id   AF-A0A1G0SMX3-F1
#
_cell.length_a   1.000
_cell.length_b   1.000
_cell.length_c   1.000
_cell.angle_alpha   90.00
_cell.angle_beta   90.00
_cell.angle_gamma   90.00
#
_symmetry.space_group_name_H-M   'P 1'
#
loop_
_entity.id
_entity.type
_entity.pdbx_description
1 polymer ?
#
loop_
_entity_poly.entity_id
_entity_poly.type
_entity_poly.pdbx_seq_one_letter_code
_entity_poly.pdbx_strand_id
1 'polypeptide(L)'
;MAAIGIDSLVVVGAAYLVVVSARAYAHYVPLEILAVALALSYSAILIGAHGQTIGKFLCGLHVLRKDGKPVNYFTGILRELIGKPVIALMLPFGLPVAIIRVFGASEAGGALLVLFSLFLFVFYVMYFVKTKRTWYDDLSGTFVQQEFPRKKRDSLVLALVATVSASALLLQTIVCIKYYGLYSDLLPYSSARPASDDRDPGRLIDVSSLEPSKNPRFVRWLDANAFSPVDYAVQAASTHQLVVFGEMHNIKSQISFLAEAIPALYHRAGVRCIALETCTQEDNEELAELVTAPEYDHERALRIARNQPWQLWGWKEYWDVLYAVWYLNRGLPESEKKLRVVGLDNQFDGPSFALSIAGDDAAEGPLWEKLRIFRALWDFPFVLLRDQLMAREAERQIIGTGDRGIVWCGAMHSFINYKQPHNQGRMAYMLRRKHGDKVFQILFHSRDFAPSTFGERYAGPPPRMGDFIERVMAQRGDSPAGFTVAGSPFEFLRDSSHYYFWRQPKTALGDVATGYIYFESRAKFKDTQWTRGFITPSMFATNKPFYEAKARRTFATAEEADEFIAGELESK
;
A
#
# COMPACT_ATOMS: atom_id res chain seq x y z
N MET A 1 28.22 20.04 9.76
CA MET A 1 27.70 18.70 9.36
C MET A 1 27.89 17.66 10.45
N ALA A 2 29.11 17.28 10.85
CA ALA A 2 29.30 16.28 11.92
C ALA A 2 28.60 16.64 13.25
N ALA A 3 28.72 17.88 13.71
CA ALA A 3 27.99 18.37 14.89
C ALA A 3 26.47 18.19 14.77
N ILE A 4 25.91 18.45 13.58
CA ILE A 4 24.48 18.28 13.31
C ILE A 4 24.10 16.80 13.37
N GLY A 5 24.91 15.92 12.76
CA GLY A 5 24.65 14.47 12.80
C GLY A 5 24.64 13.91 14.23
N ILE A 6 25.59 14.33 15.07
CA ILE A 6 25.63 13.94 16.49
C ILE A 6 24.39 14.45 17.24
N ASP A 7 24.07 15.74 17.09
CA ASP A 7 22.91 16.34 17.73
C ASP A 7 21.60 15.66 17.29
N SER A 8 21.47 15.32 16.01
CA SER A 8 20.34 14.56 15.48
C SER A 8 20.22 13.17 16.12
N LEU A 9 21.33 12.44 16.28
CA LEU A 9 21.31 11.12 16.93
C LEU A 9 20.89 11.21 18.39
N VAL A 10 21.39 12.21 19.13
CA VAL A 10 21.00 12.46 20.53
C VAL A 10 19.50 12.73 20.63
N VAL A 11 18.99 13.63 19.80
CA VAL A 11 17.58 14.04 19.83
C VAL A 11 16.65 12.90 19.39
N VAL A 12 16.94 12.25 18.27
CA VAL A 12 16.11 11.16 17.75
C VAL A 12 16.16 9.96 18.70
N GLY A 13 17.33 9.65 19.27
CA GLY A 13 17.47 8.60 20.29
C GLY A 13 16.64 8.89 21.54
N ALA A 14 16.68 10.13 22.06
CA ALA A 14 15.86 10.53 23.20
C ALA A 14 14.36 10.47 22.88
N ALA A 15 13.94 10.97 21.71
CA ALA A 15 12.56 10.91 21.25
C ALA A 15 12.07 9.45 21.14
N TYR A 16 12.91 8.58 20.57
CA TYR A 16 12.60 7.16 20.42
C TYR A 16 12.46 6.46 21.77
N LEU A 17 13.33 6.73 22.74
CA LEU A 17 13.22 6.18 24.10
C LEU A 17 11.90 6.58 24.77
N VAL A 18 11.48 7.83 24.63
CA VAL A 18 10.18 8.30 25.15
C VAL A 18 9.03 7.58 24.46
N VAL A 19 9.06 7.45 23.13
CA VAL A 19 8.01 6.75 22.36
C VAL A 19 7.94 5.28 22.73
N VAL A 20 9.07 4.57 22.83
CA VAL A 20 9.13 3.16 23.24
C VAL A 20 8.59 2.99 24.66
N SER A 21 8.98 3.88 25.57
CA SER A 21 8.46 3.87 26.95
C SER A 21 6.96 4.08 26.99
N ALA A 22 6.43 5.05 26.22
CA ALA A 22 5.00 5.31 26.15
C ALA A 22 4.22 4.11 25.55
N ARG A 23 4.77 3.45 24.53
CA ARG A 23 4.18 2.26 23.92
C ARG A 23 4.09 1.07 24.87
N ALA A 24 5.04 0.92 25.79
CA ALA A 24 4.96 -0.10 26.85
C ALA A 24 3.72 0.07 27.76
N TYR A 25 3.16 1.29 27.82
CA TYR A 25 1.92 1.62 28.51
C TYR A 25 0.75 1.90 27.55
N ALA A 26 0.83 1.41 26.31
CA ALA A 26 -0.20 1.56 25.28
C ALA A 26 -0.55 3.01 24.91
N HIS A 27 0.37 3.96 25.10
CA HIS A 27 0.16 5.37 24.77
C HIS A 27 0.77 5.75 23.42
N TYR A 28 -0.03 6.44 22.60
CA TYR A 28 0.44 7.05 21.36
C TYR A 28 1.20 8.35 21.64
N VAL A 29 2.40 8.48 21.06
CA VAL A 29 3.19 9.70 21.06
C VAL A 29 3.71 9.95 19.63
N PRO A 30 3.41 11.09 19.01
CA PRO A 30 3.85 11.40 17.65
C PRO A 30 5.37 11.64 17.64
N LEU A 31 6.15 10.65 17.19
CA LEU A 31 7.61 10.69 17.22
C LEU A 31 8.18 11.92 16.51
N GLU A 32 7.65 12.27 15.33
CA GLU A 32 8.16 13.37 14.52
C GLU A 32 7.98 14.71 15.24
N ILE A 33 6.81 14.92 15.84
CA ILE A 33 6.52 16.14 16.59
C ILE A 33 7.36 16.20 17.86
N LEU A 34 7.50 15.07 18.57
CA LEU A 34 8.37 15.00 19.73
C LEU A 34 9.84 15.26 19.36
N ALA A 35 10.33 14.66 18.27
CA ALA A 35 11.70 14.85 17.81
C ALA A 35 11.97 16.30 17.40
N VAL A 36 11.02 16.96 16.73
CA VAL A 36 11.11 18.39 16.41
C VAL A 36 11.11 19.24 17.69
N ALA A 37 10.17 19.00 18.60
CA ALA A 37 10.08 19.75 19.85
C ALA A 37 11.35 19.57 20.72
N LEU A 38 11.87 18.35 20.81
CA LEU A 38 13.13 18.05 21.48
C LEU A 38 14.31 18.70 20.78
N ALA A 39 14.41 18.65 19.44
CA ALA A 39 15.49 19.29 18.70
C ALA A 39 15.58 20.79 19.00
N LEU A 40 14.43 21.47 18.96
CA LEU A 40 14.33 22.91 19.19
C LEU A 40 14.68 23.26 20.63
N SER A 41 14.13 22.52 21.59
CA SER A 41 14.37 22.75 23.02
C SER A 41 15.82 22.43 23.41
N TYR A 42 16.33 21.27 23.00
CA TYR A 42 17.72 20.84 23.20
C TYR A 42 18.72 21.88 22.69
N SER A 43 18.52 22.34 21.45
CA SER A 43 19.43 23.28 20.82
C SER A 43 19.36 24.67 21.47
N ALA A 44 18.15 25.18 21.74
CA ALA A 44 17.97 26.49 22.36
C ALA A 44 18.52 26.54 23.79
N ILE A 45 18.30 25.50 24.59
CA ILE A 45 18.77 25.41 25.98
C ILE A 45 20.30 25.35 26.01
N LEU A 46 20.91 24.41 25.29
CA LEU A 46 22.36 24.22 25.34
C LEU A 46 23.13 25.40 24.73
N ILE A 47 22.63 25.99 23.64
CA ILE A 47 23.22 27.21 23.08
C ILE A 47 23.04 28.39 24.02
N GLY A 48 21.88 28.53 24.67
CA GLY A 48 21.61 29.61 25.62
C GLY A 48 22.43 29.52 26.91
N ALA A 49 22.76 28.30 27.36
CA ALA A 49 23.51 28.05 28.59
C ALA A 49 25.03 28.01 28.37
N HIS A 50 25.49 27.41 27.28
CA HIS A 50 26.90 27.08 27.05
C HIS A 50 27.44 27.59 25.71
N GLY A 51 26.63 28.23 24.89
CA GLY A 51 27.01 28.60 23.52
C GLY A 51 27.27 27.41 22.60
N GLN A 52 27.00 26.16 23.04
CA GLN A 52 27.33 24.94 22.32
C GLN A 52 26.29 23.85 22.58
N THR A 53 25.95 23.06 21.57
CA THR A 53 25.29 21.76 21.72
C THR A 53 26.32 20.65 21.94
N ILE A 54 25.93 19.43 22.31
CA ILE A 54 26.86 18.31 22.49
C ILE A 54 27.65 18.05 21.22
N GLY A 55 27.00 18.03 20.06
CA GLY A 55 27.67 17.85 18.78
C GLY A 55 28.63 18.98 18.45
N LYS A 56 28.29 20.22 18.79
CA LYS A 56 29.19 21.38 18.60
C LYS A 56 30.40 21.31 19.53
N PHE A 57 30.19 21.01 20.82
CA PHE A 57 31.24 20.81 21.81
C PHE A 57 32.23 19.72 21.36
N LEU A 58 31.71 18.55 20.94
CA LEU A 58 32.53 17.43 20.46
C LEU A 58 33.29 17.75 19.16
N CYS A 59 32.84 18.74 18.38
CA CYS A 59 33.51 19.22 17.18
C CYS A 59 34.36 20.49 17.42
N GLY A 60 34.50 20.96 18.67
CA GLY A 60 35.22 22.19 19.00
C GLY A 60 34.61 23.47 18.41
N LEU A 61 33.28 23.50 18.23
CA LEU A 61 32.53 24.62 17.65
C LEU A 61 31.82 25.41 18.76
N HIS A 62 31.99 26.72 18.79
CA HIS A 62 31.33 27.64 19.72
C HIS A 62 30.43 28.64 18.99
N VAL A 63 29.22 28.89 19.51
CA VAL A 63 28.36 29.98 19.06
C VAL A 63 28.66 31.20 19.92
N LEU A 64 28.97 32.33 19.27
CA LEU A 64 29.31 33.58 19.94
C LEU A 64 28.44 34.71 19.39
N ARG A 65 28.17 35.73 20.20
CA ARG A 65 27.51 36.96 19.73
C ARG A 65 28.52 37.89 19.08
N LYS A 66 28.06 38.64 18.08
CA LYS A 66 28.86 39.65 17.37
C LYS A 66 29.27 40.83 18.27
N ASP A 67 28.54 41.07 19.34
CA ASP A 67 28.84 42.14 20.32
C ASP A 67 29.79 41.69 21.44
N GLY A 68 30.40 40.50 21.32
CA GLY A 68 31.37 39.97 22.28
C GLY A 68 30.77 39.46 23.59
N LYS A 69 29.45 39.56 23.78
CA LYS A 69 28.75 39.04 24.96
C LYS A 69 28.53 37.51 24.83
N PRO A 70 28.44 36.78 25.95
CA PRO A 70 28.01 35.38 25.91
C PRO A 70 26.59 35.27 25.34
N VAL A 71 26.35 34.17 24.61
CA VAL A 71 25.01 33.83 24.12
C VAL A 71 24.09 33.61 25.32
N ASN A 72 22.86 34.13 25.24
CA ASN A 72 21.84 33.93 26.28
C ASN A 72 20.64 33.18 25.69
N TYR A 73 19.70 32.78 26.55
CA TYR A 73 18.51 32.03 26.13
C TYR A 73 17.68 32.75 25.05
N PHE A 74 17.56 34.08 25.11
CA PHE A 74 16.86 34.84 24.08
C PHE A 74 17.54 34.70 22.71
N THR A 75 18.86 34.86 22.66
CA THR A 75 19.65 34.68 21.45
C THR A 75 19.58 33.22 20.95
N GLY A 76 19.64 32.24 21.86
CA GLY A 76 19.48 30.82 21.52
C GLY A 76 18.11 30.50 20.92
N ILE A 77 17.03 31.00 21.51
CA ILE A 77 15.65 30.86 21.00
C ILE A 77 15.51 31.55 19.64
N LEU A 78 15.94 32.79 19.48
CA LEU A 78 15.86 33.52 18.22
C LEU A 78 16.58 32.78 17.09
N ARG A 79 17.75 32.20 17.39
CA ARG A 79 18.54 31.40 16.46
C ARG A 79 17.86 30.08 16.07
N GLU A 80 17.34 29.34 17.06
CA GLU A 80 16.95 27.94 16.89
C GLU A 80 15.43 27.73 16.65
N LEU A 81 14.57 28.58 17.21
CA LEU A 81 13.10 28.49 17.09
C LEU A 81 12.52 29.40 16.01
N ILE A 82 13.21 30.50 15.68
CA ILE A 82 12.75 31.44 14.64
C ILE A 82 13.63 31.29 13.39
N GLY A 83 14.96 31.32 13.58
CA GLY A 83 15.91 31.27 12.48
C GLY A 83 16.05 29.92 11.77
N LYS A 84 15.79 28.77 12.40
CA LYS A 84 15.89 27.46 11.72
C LYS A 84 14.56 26.95 11.14
N PRO A 85 13.43 26.99 11.85
CA PRO A 85 12.16 26.41 11.40
C PRO A 85 11.58 27.06 10.14
N VAL A 86 11.75 28.37 9.97
CA VAL A 86 11.25 29.10 8.78
C VAL A 86 11.85 28.56 7.47
N ILE A 87 13.06 27.99 7.50
CA ILE A 87 13.65 27.31 6.32
C ILE A 87 13.57 25.79 6.42
N ALA A 88 13.76 25.19 7.59
CA ALA A 88 13.76 23.73 7.74
C ALA A 88 12.36 23.11 7.65
N LEU A 89 11.29 23.86 7.97
CA LEU A 89 9.90 23.36 8.01
C LEU A 89 8.97 24.03 6.98
N MET A 90 9.12 25.31 6.62
CA MET A 90 8.20 25.91 5.61
C MET A 90 8.60 25.57 4.17
N LEU A 91 9.89 25.53 3.85
CA LEU A 91 10.37 25.38 2.47
C LEU A 91 10.36 23.94 1.94
N PRO A 92 10.70 22.89 2.73
CA PRO A 92 10.62 21.49 2.28
C PRO A 92 9.23 20.86 2.45
N PHE A 93 8.29 21.53 3.13
CA PHE A 93 6.99 20.91 3.47
C PHE A 93 5.78 21.77 3.10
N GLY A 94 5.77 23.04 3.50
CA GLY A 94 4.64 23.93 3.22
C GLY A 94 4.40 24.11 1.72
N LEU A 95 5.48 24.27 0.95
CA LEU A 95 5.38 24.46 -0.49
C LEU A 95 5.20 23.16 -1.28
N PRO A 96 5.91 22.05 -0.97
CA PRO A 96 5.62 20.74 -1.59
C PRO A 96 4.19 20.25 -1.40
N VAL A 97 3.63 20.40 -0.20
CA VAL A 97 2.22 20.05 0.06
C VAL A 97 1.27 20.98 -0.70
N ALA A 98 1.60 22.27 -0.86
CA ALA A 98 0.82 23.19 -1.67
C ALA A 98 0.91 22.88 -3.18
N ILE A 99 2.10 22.54 -3.68
CA ILE A 99 2.34 22.14 -5.09
C ILE A 99 1.61 20.84 -5.39
N ILE A 100 1.70 19.82 -4.53
CA ILE A 100 0.97 18.55 -4.67
C ILE A 100 -0.55 18.80 -4.66
N ARG A 101 -1.04 19.71 -3.80
CA ARG A 101 -2.47 20.09 -3.78
C ARG A 101 -2.94 20.80 -5.05
N VAL A 102 -2.10 21.61 -5.69
CA VAL A 102 -2.47 22.41 -6.87
C VAL A 102 -2.26 21.63 -8.18
N PHE A 103 -1.21 20.82 -8.28
CA PHE A 103 -0.78 20.17 -9.52
C PHE A 103 -0.91 18.64 -9.51
N GLY A 104 -1.34 18.05 -8.39
CA GLY A 104 -1.40 16.59 -8.20
C GLY A 104 -0.01 15.93 -8.18
N ALA A 105 0.03 14.61 -7.97
CA ALA A 105 1.25 13.79 -8.05
C ALA A 105 1.67 13.49 -9.50
N SER A 106 1.61 14.49 -10.38
CA SER A 106 2.04 14.37 -11.78
C SER A 106 3.57 14.45 -11.89
N GLU A 107 4.14 13.89 -12.96
CA GLU A 107 5.58 14.02 -13.27
C GLU A 107 6.04 15.48 -13.28
N ALA A 108 5.18 16.41 -13.74
CA ALA A 108 5.43 17.84 -13.74
C ALA A 108 5.48 18.44 -12.32
N GLY A 109 4.57 18.03 -11.43
CA GLY A 109 4.57 18.44 -10.02
C GLY A 109 5.83 17.96 -9.29
N GLY A 110 6.27 16.73 -9.56
CA GLY A 110 7.52 16.17 -9.05
C GLY A 110 8.76 16.93 -9.56
N ALA A 111 8.81 17.24 -10.86
CA ALA A 111 9.92 17.99 -11.45
C ALA A 111 10.05 19.41 -10.87
N LEU A 112 8.93 20.13 -10.69
CA LEU A 112 8.92 21.44 -10.03
C LEU A 112 9.40 21.38 -8.58
N LEU A 113 9.02 20.33 -7.84
CA LEU A 113 9.48 20.08 -6.47
C LEU A 113 11.01 19.92 -6.41
N VAL A 114 11.55 19.12 -7.32
CA VAL A 114 12.98 18.82 -7.41
C VAL A 114 13.76 20.07 -7.80
N LEU A 115 13.32 20.81 -8.81
CA LEU A 115 13.96 22.05 -9.27
C LEU A 115 13.95 23.14 -8.19
N PHE A 116 12.84 23.30 -7.46
CA PHE A 116 12.75 24.26 -6.36
C PHE A 116 13.61 23.85 -5.16
N SER A 117 13.64 22.57 -4.80
CA SER A 117 14.50 22.04 -3.75
C SER A 117 15.99 22.21 -4.09
N LEU A 118 16.35 21.97 -5.36
CA LEU A 118 17.68 22.26 -5.91
C LEU A 118 18.01 23.76 -5.84
N PHE A 119 17.08 24.63 -6.24
CA PHE A 119 17.28 26.09 -6.16
C PHE A 119 17.54 26.54 -4.71
N LEU A 120 16.76 26.06 -3.74
CA LEU A 120 16.95 26.38 -2.34
C LEU A 120 18.25 25.81 -1.77
N PHE A 121 18.60 24.58 -2.13
CA PHE A 121 19.87 23.98 -1.75
C PHE A 121 21.04 24.78 -2.31
N VAL A 122 20.98 25.16 -3.60
CA VAL A 122 21.99 26.00 -4.26
C VAL A 122 22.05 27.39 -3.62
N PHE A 123 20.91 28.04 -3.35
CA PHE A 123 20.88 29.34 -2.67
C PHE A 123 21.49 29.26 -1.26
N TYR A 124 21.13 28.23 -0.48
CA TYR A 124 21.67 27.98 0.84
C TYR A 124 23.19 27.73 0.81
N VAL A 125 23.64 26.87 -0.11
CA VAL A 125 25.07 26.57 -0.31
C VAL A 125 25.82 27.81 -0.79
N MET A 126 25.30 28.56 -1.76
CA MET A 126 25.94 29.78 -2.28
C MET A 126 26.04 30.87 -1.21
N TYR A 127 24.97 31.10 -0.44
CA TYR A 127 24.98 32.07 0.65
C TYR A 127 25.98 31.64 1.74
N PHE A 128 26.00 30.37 2.12
CA PHE A 128 26.95 29.83 3.09
C PHE A 128 28.40 29.86 2.59
N VAL A 129 28.65 29.51 1.32
CA VAL A 129 29.99 29.54 0.71
C VAL A 129 30.53 30.96 0.65
N LYS A 130 29.69 31.93 0.28
CA LYS A 130 30.06 33.35 0.14
C LYS A 130 30.27 34.05 1.49
N THR A 131 29.42 33.78 2.48
CA THR A 131 29.45 34.52 3.76
C THR A 131 30.11 33.76 4.90
N LYS A 132 30.31 32.44 4.75
CA LYS A 132 30.63 31.50 5.84
C LYS A 132 29.65 31.60 7.02
N ARG A 133 28.46 32.15 6.77
CA ARG A 133 27.39 32.37 7.74
C ARG A 133 26.10 31.79 7.18
N THR A 134 25.19 31.54 8.09
CA THR A 134 23.80 31.24 7.78
C THR A 134 22.96 32.46 8.10
N TRP A 135 21.83 32.61 7.41
CA TRP A 135 20.96 33.77 7.61
C TRP A 135 20.44 33.88 9.06
N TYR A 136 20.32 32.75 9.78
CA TYR A 136 19.97 32.74 11.20
C TYR A 136 21.12 33.18 12.12
N ASP A 137 22.38 33.10 11.67
CA ASP A 137 23.51 33.76 12.34
C ASP A 137 23.34 35.28 12.27
N ASP A 138 22.91 35.80 11.12
CA ASP A 138 22.66 37.23 10.94
C ASP A 138 21.43 37.70 11.73
N LEU A 139 20.32 36.96 11.69
CA LEU A 139 19.11 37.27 12.46
C LEU A 139 19.36 37.33 13.96
N SER A 140 20.13 36.38 14.49
CA SER A 140 20.42 36.30 15.93
C SER A 140 21.63 37.12 16.37
N GLY A 141 22.31 37.80 15.45
CA GLY A 141 23.53 38.54 15.76
C GLY A 141 24.66 37.65 16.29
N THR A 142 24.76 36.42 15.78
CA THR A 142 25.76 35.42 16.22
C THR A 142 26.67 34.97 15.08
N PHE A 143 27.70 34.19 15.39
CA PHE A 143 28.51 33.44 14.44
C PHE A 143 29.05 32.17 15.11
N VAL A 144 29.53 31.22 14.30
CA VAL A 144 30.16 29.99 14.80
C VAL A 144 31.67 30.10 14.64
N GLN A 145 32.40 29.95 15.74
CA GLN A 145 33.85 29.91 15.78
C GLN A 145 34.34 28.50 16.09
N GLN A 146 35.45 28.10 15.50
CA GLN A 146 36.16 26.88 15.87
C GLN A 146 37.30 27.25 16.82
N GLU A 147 37.31 26.72 18.04
CA GLU A 147 38.26 27.13 19.09
C GLU A 147 39.63 26.42 19.03
N PHE A 148 39.71 25.24 18.41
CA PHE A 148 40.96 24.45 18.35
C PHE A 148 41.28 23.98 16.92
N PRO A 149 42.58 23.89 16.54
CA PRO A 149 42.96 23.20 15.31
C PRO A 149 42.57 21.72 15.41
N ARG A 150 42.02 21.15 14.32
CA ARG A 150 41.52 19.77 14.24
C ARG A 150 42.43 18.79 14.98
N LYS A 151 42.00 18.29 16.14
CA LYS A 151 42.71 17.21 16.85
C LYS A 151 42.40 15.89 16.14
N LYS A 152 43.27 14.87 16.25
CA LYS A 152 43.05 13.51 15.68
C LYS A 152 41.65 12.92 16.00
N ARG A 153 41.06 13.31 17.15
CA ARG A 153 39.71 12.91 17.57
C ARG A 153 38.60 13.44 16.65
N ASP A 154 38.74 14.66 16.12
CA ASP A 154 37.77 15.27 15.20
C ASP A 154 37.78 14.53 13.85
N SER A 155 38.97 14.11 13.39
CA SER A 155 39.12 13.28 12.19
C SER A 155 38.45 11.92 12.34
N LEU A 156 38.51 11.32 13.53
CA LEU A 156 37.90 10.02 13.80
C LEU A 156 36.36 10.10 13.84
N VAL A 157 35.80 11.14 14.46
CA VAL A 157 34.36 11.39 14.48
C VAL A 157 33.84 11.74 13.09
N LEU A 158 34.57 12.56 12.33
CA LEU A 158 34.23 12.88 10.95
C LEU A 158 34.29 11.63 10.06
N ALA A 159 35.30 10.79 10.25
CA ALA A 159 35.44 9.52 9.54
C ALA A 159 34.31 8.55 9.91
N LEU A 160 33.92 8.46 11.18
CA LEU A 160 32.80 7.62 11.61
C LEU A 160 31.48 8.09 10.98
N VAL A 161 31.16 9.38 11.09
CA VAL A 161 29.95 9.96 10.47
C VAL A 161 29.97 9.75 8.96
N ALA A 162 31.09 10.03 8.30
CA ALA A 162 31.24 9.80 6.86
C ALA A 162 31.08 8.33 6.49
N THR A 163 31.62 7.40 7.28
CA THR A 163 31.51 5.95 7.06
C THR A 163 30.08 5.46 7.25
N VAL A 164 29.39 5.88 8.31
CA VAL A 164 27.98 5.54 8.56
C VAL A 164 27.10 6.09 7.44
N SER A 165 27.26 7.37 7.08
CA SER A 165 26.51 7.98 5.98
C SER A 165 26.81 7.32 4.64
N ALA A 166 28.08 7.02 4.33
CA ALA A 166 28.46 6.32 3.10
C ALA A 166 27.92 4.89 3.07
N SER A 167 27.92 4.19 4.20
CA SER A 167 27.37 2.83 4.32
C SER A 167 25.85 2.83 4.13
N ALA A 168 25.14 3.79 4.72
CA ALA A 168 23.70 3.95 4.53
C ALA A 168 23.37 4.29 3.06
N LEU A 169 24.13 5.19 2.43
CA LEU A 169 23.99 5.52 1.01
C LEU A 169 24.30 4.33 0.10
N LEU A 170 25.34 3.55 0.42
CA LEU A 170 25.69 2.34 -0.33
C LEU A 170 24.59 1.29 -0.22
N LEU A 171 24.09 1.03 0.99
CA LEU A 171 22.97 0.12 1.22
C LEU A 171 21.74 0.56 0.43
N GLN A 172 21.40 1.85 0.49
CA GLN A 172 20.30 2.40 -0.30
C GLN A 172 20.53 2.26 -1.80
N THR A 173 21.76 2.46 -2.27
CA THR A 173 22.12 2.29 -3.68
C THR A 173 21.94 0.83 -4.11
N ILE A 174 22.38 -0.14 -3.30
CA ILE A 174 22.20 -1.58 -3.57
C ILE A 174 20.71 -1.92 -3.65
N VAL A 175 19.91 -1.42 -2.70
CA VAL A 175 18.45 -1.57 -2.68
C VAL A 175 17.82 -0.99 -3.95
N CYS A 176 18.17 0.24 -4.33
CA CYS A 176 17.69 0.88 -5.56
C CYS A 176 18.10 0.10 -6.82
N ILE A 177 19.33 -0.41 -6.91
CA ILE A 177 19.79 -1.22 -8.05
C ILE A 177 18.98 -2.50 -8.16
N LYS A 178 18.77 -3.22 -7.05
CA LYS A 178 17.96 -4.45 -7.01
C LYS A 178 16.54 -4.19 -7.54
N TYR A 179 15.90 -3.14 -7.06
CA TYR A 179 14.53 -2.80 -7.45
C TYR A 179 14.43 -2.20 -8.86
N TYR A 180 15.44 -1.46 -9.30
CA TYR A 180 15.54 -1.01 -10.68
C TYR A 180 15.65 -2.18 -11.66
N GLY A 181 16.45 -3.21 -11.32
CA GLY A 181 16.53 -4.44 -12.11
C GLY A 181 15.16 -5.12 -12.24
N LEU A 182 14.45 -5.30 -11.13
CA LEU A 182 13.09 -5.86 -11.15
C LEU A 182 12.11 -5.02 -12.00
N TYR A 183 12.14 -3.70 -11.82
CA TYR A 183 11.30 -2.79 -12.60
C TYR A 183 11.62 -2.90 -14.09
N SER A 184 12.89 -2.88 -14.47
CA SER A 184 13.35 -2.98 -15.86
C SER A 184 12.92 -4.30 -16.51
N ASP A 185 12.96 -5.41 -15.76
CA ASP A 185 12.57 -6.73 -16.26
C ASP A 185 11.07 -6.82 -16.55
N LEU A 186 10.23 -6.14 -15.76
CA LEU A 186 8.77 -6.20 -15.87
C LEU A 186 8.15 -5.07 -16.68
N LEU A 187 8.88 -3.98 -16.89
CA LEU A 187 8.40 -2.80 -17.62
C LEU A 187 7.90 -3.11 -19.05
N PRO A 188 8.53 -3.97 -19.86
CA PRO A 188 8.00 -4.30 -21.19
C PRO A 188 6.60 -4.92 -21.13
N TYR A 189 6.33 -5.72 -20.10
CA TYR A 189 5.04 -6.37 -19.91
C TYR A 189 4.00 -5.42 -19.31
N SER A 190 4.38 -4.54 -18.38
CA SER A 190 3.48 -3.55 -17.78
C SER A 190 3.09 -2.44 -18.79
N SER A 191 4.00 -2.09 -19.69
CA SER A 191 3.80 -1.04 -20.70
C SER A 191 3.10 -1.53 -21.97
N ALA A 192 3.04 -2.85 -22.20
CA ALA A 192 2.40 -3.45 -23.37
C ALA A 192 0.98 -2.90 -23.60
N ARG A 193 0.63 -2.63 -24.87
CA ARG A 193 -0.67 -2.05 -25.24
C ARG A 193 -1.80 -3.11 -25.14
N PRO A 194 -2.98 -2.74 -24.60
CA PRO A 194 -4.11 -3.65 -24.54
C PRO A 194 -4.72 -3.87 -25.93
N ALA A 195 -5.28 -5.05 -26.19
CA ALA A 195 -5.89 -5.37 -27.49
C ALA A 195 -7.13 -4.50 -27.79
N SER A 196 -7.76 -3.95 -26.74
CA SER A 196 -8.86 -3.00 -26.87
C SER A 196 -8.48 -1.73 -27.63
N ASP A 197 -7.21 -1.32 -27.64
CA ASP A 197 -6.77 -0.09 -28.34
C ASP A 197 -7.08 -0.14 -29.84
N ASP A 198 -7.04 -1.32 -30.44
CA ASP A 198 -7.23 -1.54 -31.87
C ASP A 198 -8.68 -1.91 -32.23
N ARG A 199 -9.57 -2.02 -31.24
CA ARG A 199 -10.97 -2.39 -31.47
C ARG A 199 -11.76 -1.25 -32.11
N ASP A 200 -12.60 -1.61 -33.07
CA ASP A 200 -13.66 -0.75 -33.59
C ASP A 200 -14.77 -0.54 -32.53
N PRO A 201 -15.01 0.70 -32.05
CA PRO A 201 -16.07 1.01 -31.09
C PRO A 201 -17.47 0.60 -31.56
N GLY A 202 -17.72 0.56 -32.88
CA GLY A 202 -19.02 0.21 -33.45
C GLY A 202 -19.46 -1.24 -33.16
N ARG A 203 -18.52 -2.11 -32.74
CA ARG A 203 -18.83 -3.49 -32.31
C ARG A 203 -19.32 -3.58 -30.87
N LEU A 204 -19.19 -2.50 -30.09
CA LEU A 204 -19.53 -2.49 -28.67
C LEU A 204 -21.01 -2.18 -28.46
N ILE A 205 -21.58 -2.79 -27.44
CA ILE A 205 -22.98 -2.58 -27.04
C ILE A 205 -22.97 -1.93 -25.66
N ASP A 206 -23.38 -0.67 -25.61
CA ASP A 206 -23.57 -0.01 -24.32
C ASP A 206 -24.83 -0.55 -23.64
N VAL A 207 -24.70 -1.00 -22.38
CA VAL A 207 -25.81 -1.58 -21.62
C VAL A 207 -26.98 -0.61 -21.46
N SER A 208 -26.75 0.71 -21.55
CA SER A 208 -27.83 1.70 -21.54
C SER A 208 -28.75 1.64 -22.77
N SER A 209 -28.26 1.07 -23.88
CA SER A 209 -29.05 0.85 -25.10
C SER A 209 -29.88 -0.44 -25.07
N LEU A 210 -29.65 -1.30 -24.07
CA LEU A 210 -30.35 -2.58 -23.95
C LEU A 210 -31.63 -2.42 -23.14
N GLU A 211 -32.76 -2.72 -23.79
CA GLU A 211 -34.08 -2.74 -23.15
C GLU A 211 -34.11 -3.76 -21.98
N PRO A 212 -34.39 -3.34 -20.74
CA PRO A 212 -34.29 -4.18 -19.53
C PRO A 212 -35.12 -5.47 -19.53
N SER A 213 -36.20 -5.53 -20.31
CA SER A 213 -37.19 -6.63 -20.29
C SER A 213 -37.15 -7.58 -21.49
N LYS A 214 -36.25 -7.37 -22.48
CA LYS A 214 -36.38 -8.01 -23.81
C LYS A 214 -35.14 -8.74 -24.33
N ASN A 215 -34.20 -9.12 -23.47
CA ASN A 215 -32.94 -9.74 -23.94
C ASN A 215 -32.80 -11.22 -23.54
N PRO A 216 -33.67 -12.13 -24.02
CA PRO A 216 -33.65 -13.55 -23.65
C PRO A 216 -32.39 -14.28 -24.13
N ARG A 217 -31.59 -13.67 -25.04
CA ARG A 217 -30.34 -14.29 -25.52
C ARG A 217 -29.32 -14.52 -24.41
N PHE A 218 -29.23 -13.63 -23.42
CA PHE A 218 -28.26 -13.76 -22.32
C PHE A 218 -28.68 -14.86 -21.35
N VAL A 219 -29.97 -14.89 -21.00
CA VAL A 219 -30.58 -15.93 -20.17
C VAL A 219 -30.40 -17.30 -20.82
N ARG A 220 -30.85 -17.48 -22.07
CA ARG A 220 -30.70 -18.75 -22.80
C ARG A 220 -29.26 -19.19 -22.93
N TRP A 221 -28.33 -18.25 -23.11
CA TRP A 221 -26.91 -18.60 -23.21
C TRP A 221 -26.38 -19.08 -21.86
N LEU A 222 -26.71 -18.41 -20.75
CA LEU A 222 -26.32 -18.86 -19.42
C LEU A 222 -26.94 -20.22 -19.05
N ASP A 223 -28.21 -20.45 -19.38
CA ASP A 223 -28.86 -21.74 -19.13
C ASP A 223 -28.17 -22.90 -19.86
N ALA A 224 -27.54 -22.63 -21.00
CA ALA A 224 -26.83 -23.63 -21.77
C ALA A 224 -25.32 -23.74 -21.45
N ASN A 225 -24.68 -22.70 -20.90
CA ASN A 225 -23.22 -22.60 -20.82
C ASN A 225 -22.66 -22.28 -19.42
N ALA A 226 -23.50 -21.88 -18.47
CA ALA A 226 -23.03 -21.56 -17.12
C ALA A 226 -22.74 -22.84 -16.32
N PHE A 227 -21.74 -22.76 -15.46
CA PHE A 227 -21.38 -23.77 -14.47
C PHE A 227 -21.78 -23.30 -13.06
N SER A 228 -21.81 -24.21 -12.10
CA SER A 228 -21.75 -23.80 -10.69
C SER A 228 -20.44 -23.04 -10.43
N PRO A 229 -20.39 -22.09 -9.47
CA PRO A 229 -19.16 -21.36 -9.16
C PRO A 229 -17.93 -22.25 -8.90
N VAL A 230 -18.11 -23.34 -8.13
CA VAL A 230 -17.02 -24.29 -7.82
C VAL A 230 -16.58 -25.05 -9.06
N ASP A 231 -17.53 -25.55 -9.86
CA ASP A 231 -17.18 -26.29 -11.09
C ASP A 231 -16.50 -25.40 -12.12
N TYR A 232 -16.89 -24.12 -12.21
CA TYR A 232 -16.22 -23.16 -13.08
C TYR A 232 -14.78 -22.89 -12.63
N ALA A 233 -14.56 -22.68 -11.34
CA ALA A 233 -13.22 -22.47 -10.77
C ALA A 233 -12.32 -23.70 -11.00
N VAL A 234 -12.85 -24.91 -10.78
CA VAL A 234 -12.15 -26.17 -11.07
C VAL A 234 -11.83 -26.29 -12.55
N GLN A 235 -12.78 -26.00 -13.44
CA GLN A 235 -12.56 -26.04 -14.88
C GLN A 235 -11.43 -25.08 -15.29
N ALA A 236 -11.48 -23.83 -14.84
CA ALA A 236 -10.45 -22.84 -15.13
C ALA A 236 -9.06 -23.30 -14.64
N ALA A 237 -8.97 -23.79 -13.40
CA ALA A 237 -7.73 -24.24 -12.79
C ALA A 237 -7.20 -25.56 -13.39
N SER A 238 -8.08 -26.42 -13.92
CA SER A 238 -7.68 -27.65 -14.63
C SER A 238 -7.09 -27.35 -16.01
N THR A 239 -7.46 -26.22 -16.62
CA THR A 239 -6.99 -25.82 -17.95
C THR A 239 -5.72 -24.95 -17.86
N HIS A 240 -5.66 -24.03 -16.90
CA HIS A 240 -4.59 -23.04 -16.80
C HIS A 240 -3.66 -23.32 -15.61
N GLN A 241 -2.38 -22.96 -15.75
CA GLN A 241 -1.42 -23.18 -14.67
C GLN A 241 -1.68 -22.24 -13.48
N LEU A 242 -2.04 -21.00 -13.77
CA LEU A 242 -2.36 -19.98 -12.79
C LEU A 242 -3.74 -19.37 -13.07
N VAL A 243 -4.64 -19.42 -12.10
CA VAL A 243 -5.92 -18.69 -12.13
C VAL A 243 -5.89 -17.56 -11.11
N VAL A 244 -6.12 -16.34 -11.58
CA VAL A 244 -6.18 -15.13 -10.74
C VAL A 244 -7.64 -14.80 -10.47
N PHE A 245 -8.04 -14.86 -9.21
CA PHE A 245 -9.37 -14.46 -8.73
C PHE A 245 -9.33 -13.00 -8.31
N GLY A 246 -10.19 -12.19 -8.92
CA GLY A 246 -10.38 -10.78 -8.63
C GLY A 246 -11.63 -10.55 -7.79
N GLU A 247 -11.45 -10.24 -6.51
CA GLU A 247 -12.53 -9.93 -5.58
C GLU A 247 -12.74 -8.43 -5.37
N MET A 248 -13.89 -8.07 -4.83
CA MET A 248 -14.08 -6.79 -4.17
C MET A 248 -13.91 -7.00 -2.66
N HIS A 249 -12.99 -6.29 -2.05
CA HIS A 249 -12.68 -6.46 -0.63
C HIS A 249 -13.92 -6.32 0.25
N ASN A 250 -13.94 -7.08 1.35
CA ASN A 250 -15.01 -7.07 2.35
C ASN A 250 -16.39 -7.52 1.81
N ILE A 251 -16.42 -8.55 0.94
CA ILE A 251 -17.68 -9.23 0.55
C ILE A 251 -17.62 -10.69 0.99
N LYS A 252 -18.42 -11.03 2.00
CA LYS A 252 -18.39 -12.33 2.68
C LYS A 252 -18.56 -13.52 1.74
N SER A 253 -19.51 -13.46 0.81
CA SER A 253 -19.78 -14.57 -0.11
C SER A 253 -18.62 -14.86 -1.06
N GLN A 254 -17.84 -13.84 -1.45
CA GLN A 254 -16.68 -14.02 -2.32
C GLN A 254 -15.55 -14.74 -1.58
N ILE A 255 -15.18 -14.27 -0.39
CA ILE A 255 -14.06 -14.88 0.36
C ILE A 255 -14.43 -16.26 0.95
N SER A 256 -15.68 -16.44 1.39
CA SER A 256 -16.16 -17.75 1.90
C SER A 256 -16.13 -18.81 0.80
N PHE A 257 -16.41 -18.43 -0.44
CA PHE A 257 -16.29 -19.31 -1.60
C PHE A 257 -14.87 -19.87 -1.76
N LEU A 258 -13.81 -19.10 -1.48
CA LEU A 258 -12.45 -19.63 -1.55
C LEU A 258 -12.28 -20.80 -0.59
N ALA A 259 -12.66 -20.63 0.67
CA ALA A 259 -12.56 -21.67 1.69
C ALA A 259 -13.35 -22.93 1.28
N GLU A 260 -14.56 -22.76 0.76
CA GLU A 260 -15.42 -23.85 0.27
C GLU A 260 -14.87 -24.57 -0.97
N ALA A 261 -14.22 -23.85 -1.88
CA ALA A 261 -13.71 -24.39 -3.14
C ALA A 261 -12.39 -25.16 -2.98
N ILE A 262 -11.63 -24.96 -1.89
CA ILE A 262 -10.30 -25.54 -1.66
C ILE A 262 -10.24 -27.06 -1.92
N PRO A 263 -11.13 -27.91 -1.35
CA PRO A 263 -11.06 -29.35 -1.58
C PRO A 263 -11.25 -29.72 -3.06
N ALA A 264 -12.19 -29.06 -3.73
CA ALA A 264 -12.46 -29.31 -5.15
C ALA A 264 -11.30 -28.85 -6.04
N LEU A 265 -10.72 -27.68 -5.76
CA LEU A 265 -9.53 -27.17 -6.46
C LEU A 265 -8.33 -28.10 -6.29
N TYR A 266 -8.13 -28.63 -5.08
CA TYR A 266 -7.03 -29.56 -4.80
C TYR A 266 -7.21 -30.90 -5.51
N HIS A 267 -8.35 -31.57 -5.29
CA HIS A 267 -8.58 -32.94 -5.76
C HIS A 267 -8.92 -33.02 -7.24
N ARG A 268 -9.70 -32.06 -7.78
CA ARG A 268 -10.23 -32.12 -9.16
C ARG A 268 -9.39 -31.31 -10.15
N ALA A 269 -8.79 -30.21 -9.73
CA ALA A 269 -7.97 -29.35 -10.61
C ALA A 269 -6.45 -29.51 -10.40
N GLY A 270 -6.02 -30.23 -9.36
CA GLY A 270 -4.60 -30.44 -9.08
C GLY A 270 -3.90 -29.19 -8.55
N VAL A 271 -4.62 -28.24 -7.95
CA VAL A 271 -4.04 -27.03 -7.34
C VAL A 271 -3.14 -27.42 -6.16
N ARG A 272 -1.93 -26.87 -6.11
CA ARG A 272 -0.91 -27.15 -5.05
C ARG A 272 -0.39 -25.89 -4.36
N CYS A 273 -0.83 -24.71 -4.79
CA CYS A 273 -0.44 -23.45 -4.19
C CYS A 273 -1.58 -22.43 -4.26
N ILE A 274 -1.90 -21.80 -3.13
CA ILE A 274 -2.78 -20.63 -3.04
C ILE A 274 -1.91 -19.44 -2.65
N ALA A 275 -1.93 -18.39 -3.46
CA ALA A 275 -1.23 -17.15 -3.19
C ALA A 275 -2.22 -16.05 -2.80
N LEU A 276 -2.01 -15.39 -1.65
CA LEU A 276 -2.94 -14.42 -1.08
C LEU A 276 -2.32 -13.02 -1.07
N GLU A 277 -3.04 -12.03 -1.59
CA GLU A 277 -2.66 -10.60 -1.47
C GLU A 277 -2.57 -10.15 0.00
N THR A 278 -3.39 -10.74 0.87
CA THR A 278 -3.49 -10.33 2.28
C THR A 278 -2.35 -10.85 3.15
N CYS A 279 -1.50 -11.73 2.63
CA CYS A 279 -0.33 -12.26 3.32
C CYS A 279 0.95 -11.72 2.69
N THR A 280 2.02 -11.65 3.49
CA THR A 280 3.32 -11.15 3.05
C THR A 280 4.27 -12.27 2.65
N GLN A 281 5.21 -11.97 1.75
CA GLN A 281 6.24 -12.91 1.31
C GLN A 281 7.16 -13.33 2.46
N GLU A 282 7.36 -12.43 3.41
CA GLU A 282 8.14 -12.63 4.62
C GLU A 282 7.49 -13.67 5.56
N ASP A 283 6.17 -13.82 5.52
CA ASP A 283 5.44 -14.80 6.34
C ASP A 283 5.37 -16.20 5.69
N ASN A 284 5.99 -16.43 4.53
CA ASN A 284 5.86 -17.68 3.78
C ASN A 284 6.32 -18.94 4.56
N GLU A 285 7.36 -18.80 5.39
CA GLU A 285 7.82 -19.90 6.26
C GLU A 285 6.78 -20.16 7.36
N GLU A 286 6.27 -19.12 8.03
CA GLU A 286 5.22 -19.25 9.05
C GLU A 286 3.91 -19.81 8.49
N LEU A 287 3.52 -19.41 7.27
CA LEU A 287 2.36 -19.94 6.55
C LEU A 287 2.52 -21.43 6.26
N ALA A 288 3.70 -21.85 5.78
CA ALA A 288 3.97 -23.24 5.48
C ALA A 288 3.91 -24.11 6.75
N GLU A 289 4.49 -23.64 7.85
CA GLU A 289 4.39 -24.33 9.14
C GLU A 289 2.96 -24.37 9.66
N LEU A 290 2.22 -23.25 9.62
CA LEU A 290 0.85 -23.17 10.11
C LEU A 290 -0.07 -24.18 9.42
N VAL A 291 -0.03 -24.26 8.09
CA VAL A 291 -0.95 -25.11 7.31
C VAL A 291 -0.55 -26.58 7.26
N THR A 292 0.59 -26.95 7.86
CA THR A 292 1.07 -28.34 7.94
C THR A 292 1.25 -28.84 9.37
N ALA A 293 1.11 -27.97 10.37
CA ALA A 293 1.24 -28.31 11.78
C ALA A 293 0.25 -29.41 12.22
N PRO A 294 0.60 -30.22 13.23
CA PRO A 294 -0.30 -31.25 13.78
C PRO A 294 -1.62 -30.68 14.31
N GLU A 295 -1.56 -29.48 14.89
CA GLU A 295 -2.67 -28.69 15.44
C GLU A 295 -2.65 -27.29 14.83
N TYR A 296 -3.82 -26.66 14.70
CA TYR A 296 -3.93 -25.31 14.15
C TYR A 296 -3.62 -24.24 15.20
N ASP A 297 -2.56 -23.47 14.98
CA ASP A 297 -2.18 -22.36 15.85
C ASP A 297 -2.93 -21.07 15.48
N HIS A 298 -4.05 -20.82 16.16
CA HIS A 298 -4.86 -19.62 15.97
C HIS A 298 -4.10 -18.32 16.27
N GLU A 299 -3.18 -18.32 17.25
CA GLU A 299 -2.39 -17.14 17.60
C GLU A 299 -1.36 -16.84 16.51
N ARG A 300 -0.77 -17.86 15.90
CA ARG A 300 0.10 -17.70 14.73
C ARG A 300 -0.68 -17.15 13.54
N ALA A 301 -1.86 -17.69 13.25
CA ALA A 301 -2.72 -17.16 12.19
C ALA A 301 -3.03 -15.67 12.41
N LEU A 302 -3.33 -15.27 13.66
CA LEU A 302 -3.60 -13.89 14.00
C LEU A 302 -2.35 -12.99 13.96
N ARG A 303 -1.16 -13.51 14.26
CA ARG A 303 0.11 -12.78 14.06
C ARG A 303 0.37 -12.52 12.57
N ILE A 304 0.25 -13.54 11.73
CA ILE A 304 0.34 -13.40 10.26
C ILE A 304 -0.66 -12.35 9.77
N ALA A 305 -1.88 -12.39 10.31
CA ALA A 305 -2.91 -11.42 9.97
C ALA A 305 -2.54 -9.96 10.29
N ARG A 306 -1.87 -9.75 11.42
CA ARG A 306 -1.42 -8.42 11.87
C ARG A 306 -0.16 -7.94 11.14
N ASN A 307 0.62 -8.85 10.53
CA ASN A 307 1.78 -8.52 9.70
C ASN A 307 1.39 -7.93 8.34
N GLN A 308 0.10 -8.01 7.96
CA GLN A 308 -0.41 -7.39 6.75
C GLN A 308 -0.07 -5.88 6.73
N PRO A 309 0.50 -5.34 5.62
CA PRO A 309 1.10 -4.00 5.60
C PRO A 309 0.18 -2.84 5.98
N TRP A 310 -1.12 -2.95 5.68
CA TRP A 310 -2.11 -1.92 5.99
C TRP A 310 -2.61 -1.99 7.44
N GLN A 311 -2.33 -3.08 8.17
CA GLN A 311 -2.70 -3.29 9.57
C GLN A 311 -4.20 -3.09 9.85
N LEU A 312 -5.05 -3.37 8.85
CA LEU A 312 -6.50 -3.19 8.90
C LEU A 312 -7.27 -4.37 8.26
N TRP A 313 -6.62 -5.52 8.10
CA TRP A 313 -7.20 -6.73 7.50
C TRP A 313 -7.70 -7.72 8.55
N GLY A 314 -8.39 -7.25 9.59
CA GLY A 314 -8.89 -8.08 10.70
C GLY A 314 -10.09 -8.98 10.36
N TRP A 315 -10.45 -9.12 9.09
CA TRP A 315 -11.63 -9.84 8.65
C TRP A 315 -11.46 -11.35 8.73
N LYS A 316 -12.29 -12.00 9.56
CA LYS A 316 -12.23 -13.41 9.91
C LYS A 316 -12.19 -14.32 8.68
N GLU A 317 -13.04 -14.06 7.68
CA GLU A 317 -13.17 -14.95 6.54
C GLU A 317 -11.89 -15.05 5.68
N TYR A 318 -11.02 -14.03 5.66
CA TYR A 318 -9.71 -14.14 4.99
C TYR A 318 -8.78 -15.12 5.72
N TRP A 319 -8.85 -15.17 7.05
CA TRP A 319 -7.99 -16.01 7.88
C TRP A 319 -8.54 -17.44 8.02
N ASP A 320 -9.86 -17.61 7.85
CA ASP A 320 -10.49 -18.93 7.75
C ASP A 320 -9.99 -19.73 6.53
N VAL A 321 -9.47 -19.05 5.50
CA VAL A 321 -8.81 -19.71 4.35
C VAL A 321 -7.60 -20.52 4.82
N LEU A 322 -6.79 -19.99 5.75
CA LEU A 322 -5.63 -20.69 6.30
C LEU A 322 -6.06 -21.95 7.06
N TYR A 323 -7.15 -21.84 7.85
CA TYR A 323 -7.75 -22.98 8.53
C TYR A 323 -8.27 -24.03 7.54
N ALA A 324 -8.94 -23.61 6.47
CA ALA A 324 -9.47 -24.53 5.45
C ALA A 324 -8.35 -25.30 4.74
N VAL A 325 -7.20 -24.65 4.46
CA VAL A 325 -6.03 -25.34 3.90
C VAL A 325 -5.41 -26.30 4.91
N TRP A 326 -5.24 -25.89 6.17
CA TRP A 326 -4.77 -26.77 7.24
C TRP A 326 -5.68 -28.01 7.38
N TYR A 327 -6.99 -27.79 7.43
CA TYR A 327 -7.98 -28.85 7.59
C TYR A 327 -7.92 -29.86 6.43
N LEU A 328 -7.82 -29.38 5.19
CA LEU A 328 -7.57 -30.24 4.03
C LEU A 328 -6.27 -31.04 4.24
N ASN A 329 -5.15 -30.36 4.51
CA ASN A 329 -3.83 -30.98 4.65
C ASN A 329 -3.77 -32.05 5.74
N ARG A 330 -4.52 -31.90 6.84
CA ARG A 330 -4.64 -32.90 7.91
C ARG A 330 -5.34 -34.17 7.46
N GLY A 331 -6.31 -34.05 6.55
CA GLY A 331 -7.04 -35.18 5.97
C GLY A 331 -6.29 -35.90 4.83
N LEU A 332 -5.25 -35.30 4.26
CA LEU A 332 -4.48 -35.89 3.16
C LEU A 332 -3.55 -37.01 3.65
N PRO A 333 -3.41 -38.11 2.89
CA PRO A 333 -2.37 -39.12 3.10
C PRO A 333 -0.95 -38.51 3.13
N GLU A 334 -0.01 -39.17 3.80
CA GLU A 334 1.40 -38.71 3.85
C GLU A 334 2.06 -38.69 2.47
N SER A 335 1.65 -39.58 1.57
CA SER A 335 2.15 -39.65 0.20
C SER A 335 1.66 -38.51 -0.70
N GLU A 336 0.60 -37.80 -0.30
CA GLU A 336 0.03 -36.71 -1.09
C GLU A 336 0.75 -35.39 -0.80
N LYS A 337 1.08 -34.66 -1.88
CA LYS A 337 1.69 -33.33 -1.78
C LYS A 337 0.72 -32.36 -1.11
N LYS A 338 1.10 -31.81 0.04
CA LYS A 338 0.29 -30.83 0.77
C LYS A 338 0.03 -29.57 -0.06
N LEU A 339 -1.14 -28.96 0.15
CA LEU A 339 -1.49 -27.66 -0.41
C LEU A 339 -0.73 -26.56 0.34
N ARG A 340 0.00 -25.72 -0.40
CA ARG A 340 0.76 -24.59 0.15
C ARG A 340 -0.08 -23.32 0.14
N VAL A 341 0.16 -22.45 1.12
CA VAL A 341 -0.26 -21.04 1.10
C VAL A 341 0.97 -20.16 1.06
N VAL A 342 0.95 -19.13 0.23
CA VAL A 342 2.02 -18.14 0.13
C VAL A 342 1.47 -16.72 0.13
N GLY A 343 2.18 -15.77 0.72
CA GLY A 343 1.89 -14.35 0.64
C GLY A 343 2.46 -13.71 -0.62
N LEU A 344 1.75 -12.71 -1.15
CA LEU A 344 2.16 -11.98 -2.34
C LEU A 344 2.71 -10.59 -2.03
N ASP A 345 2.20 -9.93 -0.99
CA ASP A 345 2.59 -8.56 -0.66
C ASP A 345 3.95 -8.54 0.06
N ASN A 346 4.53 -7.37 0.22
CA ASN A 346 5.75 -7.19 1.02
C ASN A 346 5.42 -6.42 2.29
N GLN A 347 6.16 -6.62 3.36
CA GLN A 347 6.00 -5.79 4.56
C GLN A 347 6.39 -4.33 4.29
N PHE A 348 5.53 -3.40 4.68
CA PHE A 348 5.79 -1.95 4.70
C PHE A 348 4.89 -1.23 5.71
N ASP A 349 5.23 0.00 6.10
CA ASP A 349 4.41 0.83 7.01
C ASP A 349 3.22 1.49 6.30
N GLY A 350 2.22 0.68 5.95
CA GLY A 350 0.98 1.12 5.30
C GLY A 350 0.23 2.24 6.04
N PRO A 351 0.09 2.21 7.38
CA PRO A 351 -0.49 3.31 8.15
C PRO A 351 0.21 4.66 7.92
N SER A 352 1.54 4.68 7.85
CA SER A 352 2.29 5.91 7.51
C SER A 352 1.98 6.40 6.10
N PHE A 353 1.93 5.50 5.11
CA PHE A 353 1.56 5.84 3.74
C PHE A 353 0.15 6.41 3.65
N ALA A 354 -0.83 5.74 4.26
CA ALA A 354 -2.23 6.15 4.28
C ALA A 354 -2.40 7.56 4.88
N LEU A 355 -1.69 7.88 5.96
CA LEU A 355 -1.77 9.21 6.60
C LEU A 355 -0.96 10.30 5.89
N SER A 356 0.08 9.93 5.13
CA SER A 356 1.04 10.90 4.58
C SER A 356 0.83 11.24 3.11
N ILE A 357 0.22 10.34 2.34
CA ILE A 357 0.12 10.46 0.88
C ILE A 357 -1.35 10.51 0.46
N ALA A 358 -1.64 11.22 -0.62
CA ALA A 358 -2.94 11.20 -1.28
C ALA A 358 -3.03 9.99 -2.24
N GLY A 359 -4.19 9.32 -2.28
CA GLY A 359 -4.44 8.14 -3.11
C GLY A 359 -5.67 7.36 -2.62
N ASP A 360 -5.96 6.23 -3.28
CA ASP A 360 -7.15 5.40 -2.99
C ASP A 360 -7.19 4.88 -1.53
N ASP A 361 -6.01 4.63 -0.95
CA ASP A 361 -5.87 4.13 0.43
C ASP A 361 -5.65 5.24 1.48
N ALA A 362 -5.66 6.51 1.06
CA ALA A 362 -5.41 7.64 1.94
C ALA A 362 -6.41 7.71 3.10
N ALA A 363 -5.96 8.24 4.23
CA ALA A 363 -6.75 8.48 5.41
C ALA A 363 -6.58 9.94 5.84
N GLU A 364 -7.69 10.64 6.05
CA GLU A 364 -7.67 12.03 6.51
C GLU A 364 -7.35 12.06 8.01
N GLY A 365 -6.07 12.21 8.33
CA GLY A 365 -5.58 12.39 9.69
C GLY A 365 -5.17 13.84 10.01
N PRO A 366 -4.75 14.09 11.26
CA PRO A 366 -4.19 15.38 11.65
C PRO A 366 -3.01 15.80 10.78
N LEU A 367 -2.86 17.11 10.52
CA LEU A 367 -1.89 17.63 9.56
C LEU A 367 -0.43 17.20 9.86
N TRP A 368 -0.08 17.05 11.13
CA TRP A 368 1.27 16.65 11.55
C TRP A 368 1.61 15.19 11.21
N GLU A 369 0.62 14.31 11.05
CA GLU A 369 0.85 12.90 10.69
C GLU A 369 1.44 12.76 9.29
N LYS A 370 1.36 13.80 8.45
CA LYS A 370 2.05 13.84 7.15
C LYS A 370 3.57 13.77 7.26
N LEU A 371 4.14 14.09 8.43
CA LEU A 371 5.57 13.95 8.68
C LEU A 371 6.00 12.47 8.75
N ARG A 372 5.07 11.52 8.90
CA ARG A 372 5.35 10.08 8.85
C ARG A 372 5.92 9.62 7.52
N ILE A 373 5.81 10.44 6.46
CA ILE A 373 6.50 10.20 5.20
C ILE A 373 8.00 9.92 5.40
N PHE A 374 8.65 10.52 6.41
CA PHE A 374 10.06 10.26 6.71
C PHE A 374 10.36 8.85 7.20
N ARG A 375 9.41 8.23 7.90
CA ARG A 375 9.54 6.82 8.30
C ARG A 375 9.31 5.91 7.09
N ALA A 376 8.32 6.27 6.27
CA ALA A 376 7.92 5.53 5.08
C ALA A 376 8.88 5.66 3.87
N LEU A 377 9.89 6.54 3.91
CA LEU A 377 10.82 6.76 2.79
C LEU A 377 11.55 5.48 2.37
N TRP A 378 11.93 4.65 3.34
CA TRP A 378 12.62 3.38 3.08
C TRP A 378 11.72 2.37 2.39
N ASP A 379 10.41 2.49 2.61
CA ASP A 379 9.42 1.56 2.13
C ASP A 379 8.85 1.95 0.75
N PHE A 380 9.22 3.13 0.25
CA PHE A 380 8.74 3.68 -1.01
C PHE A 380 8.92 2.73 -2.22
N PRO A 381 10.06 2.01 -2.37
CA PRO A 381 10.20 1.04 -3.44
C PRO A 381 9.16 -0.10 -3.39
N PHE A 382 8.80 -0.59 -2.19
CA PHE A 382 7.83 -1.67 -2.04
C PHE A 382 6.42 -1.23 -2.43
N VAL A 383 6.05 0.01 -2.10
CA VAL A 383 4.74 0.56 -2.48
C VAL A 383 4.68 0.86 -3.98
N LEU A 384 5.72 1.49 -4.54
CA LEU A 384 5.76 1.83 -5.98
C LEU A 384 5.80 0.60 -6.88
N LEU A 385 6.51 -0.45 -6.46
CA LEU A 385 6.72 -1.67 -7.22
C LEU A 385 5.84 -2.83 -6.72
N ARG A 386 4.80 -2.55 -5.94
CA ARG A 386 3.95 -3.56 -5.28
C ARG A 386 3.45 -4.61 -6.28
N ASP A 387 2.86 -4.18 -7.38
CA ASP A 387 2.34 -5.06 -8.43
C ASP A 387 3.44 -5.89 -9.12
N GLN A 388 4.63 -5.31 -9.32
CA GLN A 388 5.80 -6.00 -9.90
C GLN A 388 6.32 -7.07 -8.94
N LEU A 389 6.38 -6.77 -7.65
CA LEU A 389 6.79 -7.71 -6.60
C LEU A 389 5.80 -8.85 -6.43
N MET A 390 4.49 -8.55 -6.41
CA MET A 390 3.44 -9.58 -6.39
C MET A 390 3.51 -10.48 -7.62
N ALA A 391 3.70 -9.91 -8.82
CA ALA A 391 3.82 -10.68 -10.06
C ALA A 391 5.05 -11.60 -10.02
N ARG A 392 6.18 -11.09 -9.53
CA ARG A 392 7.41 -11.88 -9.40
C ARG A 392 7.25 -13.03 -8.42
N GLU A 393 6.55 -12.82 -7.32
CA GLU A 393 6.30 -13.87 -6.34
C GLU A 393 5.33 -14.93 -6.86
N ALA A 394 4.22 -14.53 -7.49
CA ALA A 394 3.30 -15.46 -8.13
C ALA A 394 4.00 -16.30 -9.22
N GLU A 395 4.87 -15.67 -10.03
CA GLU A 395 5.72 -16.36 -10.99
C GLU A 395 6.62 -17.38 -10.28
N ARG A 396 7.33 -16.98 -9.22
CA ARG A 396 8.27 -17.85 -8.50
C ARG A 396 7.59 -19.04 -7.83
N GLN A 397 6.47 -18.80 -7.13
CA GLN A 397 5.83 -19.78 -6.26
C GLN A 397 4.95 -20.78 -7.02
N ILE A 398 4.37 -20.35 -8.15
CA ILE A 398 3.40 -21.14 -8.90
C ILE A 398 4.00 -21.54 -10.26
N ILE A 399 4.27 -20.56 -11.12
CA ILE A 399 4.68 -20.85 -12.51
C ILE A 399 6.05 -21.55 -12.54
N GLY A 400 7.02 -21.04 -11.77
CA GLY A 400 8.39 -21.51 -11.71
C GLY A 400 8.57 -22.88 -11.07
N THR A 401 7.64 -23.30 -10.22
CA THR A 401 7.64 -24.65 -9.61
C THR A 401 7.00 -25.71 -10.52
N GLY A 402 6.30 -25.29 -11.58
CA GLY A 402 5.50 -26.17 -12.41
C GLY A 402 4.15 -26.58 -11.79
N ASP A 403 3.86 -26.16 -10.55
CA ASP A 403 2.58 -26.43 -9.91
C ASP A 403 1.45 -25.67 -10.60
N ARG A 404 0.23 -26.21 -10.47
CA ARG A 404 -1.00 -25.43 -10.65
C ARG A 404 -1.30 -24.65 -9.39
N GLY A 405 -1.69 -23.41 -9.53
CA GLY A 405 -1.97 -22.54 -8.40
C GLY A 405 -3.05 -21.53 -8.70
N ILE A 406 -3.51 -20.88 -7.64
CA ILE A 406 -4.43 -19.76 -7.73
C ILE A 406 -3.83 -18.55 -7.02
N VAL A 407 -4.20 -17.37 -7.47
CA VAL A 407 -3.95 -16.10 -6.79
C VAL A 407 -5.29 -15.51 -6.37
N TRP A 408 -5.41 -15.08 -5.13
CA TRP A 408 -6.56 -14.34 -4.61
C TRP A 408 -6.15 -12.90 -4.31
N CYS A 409 -6.73 -11.94 -5.02
CA CYS A 409 -6.41 -10.53 -4.89
C CYS A 409 -7.63 -9.64 -5.19
N GLY A 410 -7.54 -8.37 -4.83
CA GLY A 410 -8.46 -7.33 -5.25
C GLY A 410 -8.55 -7.25 -6.78
N ALA A 411 -9.75 -6.96 -7.28
CA ALA A 411 -10.09 -6.96 -8.70
C ALA A 411 -9.09 -6.18 -9.57
N MET A 412 -8.59 -5.05 -9.05
CA MET A 412 -7.66 -4.19 -9.78
C MET A 412 -6.31 -4.86 -10.07
N HIS A 413 -5.85 -5.76 -9.21
CA HIS A 413 -4.62 -6.55 -9.41
C HIS A 413 -4.82 -7.73 -10.38
N SER A 414 -6.08 -8.13 -10.60
CA SER A 414 -6.44 -9.36 -11.32
C SER A 414 -6.55 -9.23 -12.85
N PHE A 415 -6.60 -8.00 -13.37
CA PHE A 415 -6.86 -7.76 -14.80
C PHE A 415 -5.76 -8.34 -15.70
N ILE A 416 -6.13 -9.22 -16.64
CA ILE A 416 -5.17 -9.82 -17.57
C ILE A 416 -5.17 -9.17 -18.97
N ASN A 417 -6.29 -8.57 -19.38
CA ASN A 417 -6.46 -7.93 -20.69
C ASN A 417 -6.76 -6.42 -20.60
N TYR A 418 -7.04 -5.92 -19.40
CA TYR A 418 -7.37 -4.52 -19.13
C TYR A 418 -6.24 -3.79 -18.42
N LYS A 419 -6.00 -2.55 -18.83
CA LYS A 419 -5.04 -1.63 -18.23
C LYS A 419 -5.81 -0.39 -17.78
N GLN A 420 -5.76 -0.08 -16.48
CA GLN A 420 -6.47 1.09 -15.93
C GLN A 420 -5.94 2.39 -16.57
N PRO A 421 -6.80 3.43 -16.73
CA PRO A 421 -6.37 4.72 -17.26
C PRO A 421 -5.24 5.30 -16.40
N HIS A 422 -4.22 5.86 -17.04
CA HIS A 422 -3.04 6.47 -16.37
C HIS A 422 -2.13 5.52 -15.58
N ASN A 423 -2.45 4.22 -15.50
CA ASN A 423 -1.65 3.23 -14.80
C ASN A 423 -0.82 2.38 -15.77
N GLN A 424 0.29 1.82 -15.28
CA GLN A 424 0.92 0.67 -15.91
C GLN A 424 0.02 -0.58 -15.75
N GLY A 425 0.23 -1.58 -16.59
CA GLY A 425 -0.40 -2.89 -16.40
C GLY A 425 -0.01 -3.47 -15.04
N ARG A 426 -1.02 -3.89 -14.26
CA ARG A 426 -0.86 -4.39 -12.88
C ARG A 426 -0.44 -5.87 -12.87
N MET A 427 -0.37 -6.48 -11.69
CA MET A 427 0.19 -7.81 -11.46
C MET A 427 -0.21 -8.86 -12.52
N ALA A 428 -1.52 -9.16 -12.64
CA ALA A 428 -1.98 -10.22 -13.53
C ALA A 428 -1.79 -9.89 -15.01
N TYR A 429 -1.82 -8.60 -15.38
CA TYR A 429 -1.55 -8.14 -16.74
C TYR A 429 -0.11 -8.50 -17.13
N MET A 430 0.86 -8.19 -16.26
CA MET A 430 2.26 -8.54 -16.49
C MET A 430 2.46 -10.05 -16.61
N LEU A 431 1.83 -10.83 -15.73
CA LEU A 431 1.89 -12.30 -15.77
C LEU A 431 1.32 -12.85 -17.08
N ARG A 432 0.17 -12.35 -17.54
CA ARG A 432 -0.45 -12.75 -18.82
C ARG A 432 0.43 -12.39 -20.00
N ARG A 433 1.03 -11.20 -20.01
CA ARG A 433 1.93 -10.77 -21.10
C ARG A 433 3.21 -11.60 -21.17
N LYS A 434 3.72 -12.06 -20.02
CA LYS A 434 4.94 -12.86 -19.95
C LYS A 434 4.71 -14.35 -20.21
N HIS A 435 3.58 -14.91 -19.76
CA HIS A 435 3.34 -16.35 -19.75
C HIS A 435 2.16 -16.83 -20.61
N GLY A 436 1.45 -15.92 -21.28
CA GLY A 436 0.36 -16.24 -22.21
C GLY A 436 -0.75 -17.06 -21.56
N ASP A 437 -1.17 -18.13 -22.25
CA ASP A 437 -2.27 -19.03 -21.86
C ASP A 437 -2.01 -19.87 -20.62
N LYS A 438 -0.88 -19.71 -19.94
CA LYS A 438 -0.71 -20.23 -18.59
C LYS A 438 -1.54 -19.48 -17.55
N VAL A 439 -1.91 -18.24 -17.83
CA VAL A 439 -2.57 -17.33 -16.88
C VAL A 439 -4.00 -17.04 -17.33
N PHE A 440 -4.95 -17.23 -16.42
CA PHE A 440 -6.38 -16.95 -16.61
C PHE A 440 -6.93 -16.10 -15.47
N GLN A 441 -8.02 -15.38 -15.71
CA GLN A 441 -8.66 -14.52 -14.72
C GLN A 441 -10.11 -14.92 -14.51
N ILE A 442 -10.54 -14.96 -13.25
CA ILE A 442 -11.95 -14.96 -12.87
C ILE A 442 -12.22 -13.69 -12.07
N LEU A 443 -13.16 -12.88 -12.53
CA LEU A 443 -13.63 -11.69 -11.83
C LEU A 443 -14.97 -11.99 -11.15
N PHE A 444 -15.15 -11.54 -9.90
CA PHE A 444 -16.44 -11.69 -9.23
C PHE A 444 -17.38 -10.54 -9.51
N HIS A 445 -18.68 -10.84 -9.51
CA HIS A 445 -19.71 -9.83 -9.50
C HIS A 445 -19.56 -8.94 -8.27
N SER A 446 -19.43 -7.63 -8.50
CA SER A 446 -19.15 -6.64 -7.45
C SER A 446 -19.97 -5.38 -7.63
N ARG A 447 -19.84 -4.45 -6.67
CA ARG A 447 -20.38 -3.09 -6.76
C ARG A 447 -19.83 -2.41 -8.03
N ASP A 448 -20.70 -1.62 -8.67
CA ASP A 448 -20.31 -0.79 -9.80
C ASP A 448 -19.62 0.48 -9.30
N PHE A 449 -18.66 1.00 -10.08
CA PHE A 449 -17.98 2.25 -9.75
C PHE A 449 -18.27 3.35 -10.75
N ALA A 450 -18.85 4.44 -10.27
CA ALA A 450 -18.83 5.70 -11.01
C ALA A 450 -17.41 6.29 -10.97
N PRO A 451 -16.95 7.04 -11.99
CA PRO A 451 -15.64 7.68 -11.94
C PRO A 451 -15.43 8.56 -10.71
N SER A 452 -16.49 9.21 -10.21
CA SER A 452 -16.44 10.04 -8.99
C SER A 452 -16.03 9.27 -7.73
N THR A 453 -16.19 7.95 -7.70
CA THR A 453 -15.71 7.09 -6.60
C THR A 453 -14.20 7.18 -6.42
N PHE A 454 -13.47 7.40 -7.52
CA PHE A 454 -12.01 7.52 -7.55
C PHE A 454 -11.56 8.99 -7.70
N GLY A 455 -12.36 9.93 -7.19
CA GLY A 455 -12.01 11.35 -7.17
C GLY A 455 -12.09 12.07 -8.53
N GLU A 456 -12.58 11.41 -9.58
CA GLU A 456 -12.73 12.02 -10.90
C GLU A 456 -13.92 13.00 -10.92
N ARG A 457 -13.76 14.12 -11.63
CA ARG A 457 -14.86 15.07 -11.84
C ARG A 457 -15.85 14.51 -12.86
N TYR A 458 -16.84 13.77 -12.36
CA TYR A 458 -17.87 13.12 -13.16
C TYR A 458 -19.27 13.52 -12.70
N ALA A 459 -20.11 13.95 -13.63
CA ALA A 459 -21.50 14.36 -13.40
C ALA A 459 -22.49 13.62 -14.32
N GLY A 460 -22.07 12.48 -14.88
CA GLY A 460 -22.93 11.64 -15.73
C GLY A 460 -23.84 10.72 -14.91
N PRO A 461 -24.63 9.87 -15.60
CA PRO A 461 -25.54 8.93 -14.93
C PRO A 461 -24.76 7.88 -14.10
N PRO A 462 -25.42 7.24 -13.12
CA PRO A 462 -24.81 6.14 -12.41
C PRO A 462 -24.54 4.95 -13.35
N PRO A 463 -23.50 4.14 -13.08
CA PRO A 463 -23.24 2.91 -13.81
C PRO A 463 -24.43 1.95 -13.73
N ARG A 464 -24.56 1.09 -14.75
CA ARG A 464 -25.67 0.17 -14.98
C ARG A 464 -25.23 -1.26 -15.35
N MET A 465 -23.93 -1.53 -15.47
CA MET A 465 -23.42 -2.86 -15.82
C MET A 465 -23.88 -3.93 -14.82
N GLY A 466 -23.71 -3.68 -13.52
CA GLY A 466 -24.14 -4.60 -12.48
C GLY A 466 -25.67 -4.79 -12.49
N ASP A 467 -26.44 -3.72 -12.66
CA ASP A 467 -27.91 -3.82 -12.74
C ASP A 467 -28.35 -4.69 -13.93
N PHE A 468 -27.64 -4.56 -15.06
CA PHE A 468 -27.91 -5.37 -16.24
C PHE A 468 -27.66 -6.86 -15.97
N ILE A 469 -26.52 -7.20 -15.37
CA ILE A 469 -26.19 -8.58 -15.02
C ILE A 469 -27.21 -9.14 -14.03
N GLU A 470 -27.53 -8.42 -12.96
CA GLU A 470 -28.52 -8.83 -11.96
C GLU A 470 -29.91 -9.06 -12.55
N ARG A 471 -30.35 -8.25 -13.52
CA ARG A 471 -31.64 -8.50 -14.20
C ARG A 471 -31.64 -9.78 -15.03
N VAL A 472 -30.52 -10.11 -15.68
CA VAL A 472 -30.37 -11.37 -16.39
C VAL A 472 -30.41 -12.53 -15.39
N MET A 473 -29.74 -12.39 -14.24
CA MET A 473 -29.73 -13.41 -13.19
C MET A 473 -31.08 -13.58 -12.50
N ALA A 474 -31.84 -12.50 -12.29
CA ALA A 474 -33.19 -12.54 -11.73
C ALA A 474 -34.16 -13.36 -12.60
N GLN A 475 -34.03 -13.30 -13.92
CA GLN A 475 -34.80 -14.15 -14.85
C GLN A 475 -34.45 -15.64 -14.72
N ARG A 476 -33.28 -15.97 -14.15
CA ARG A 476 -32.82 -17.31 -13.78
C ARG A 476 -33.05 -17.64 -12.30
N GLY A 477 -33.90 -16.87 -11.62
CA GLY A 477 -34.20 -17.02 -10.20
C GLY A 477 -33.01 -16.73 -9.29
N ASP A 478 -32.10 -15.84 -9.69
CA ASP A 478 -30.86 -15.49 -8.97
C ASP A 478 -29.90 -16.67 -8.71
N SER A 479 -29.97 -17.72 -9.53
CA SER A 479 -29.12 -18.91 -9.36
C SER A 479 -27.62 -18.56 -9.58
N PRO A 480 -26.71 -18.91 -8.65
CA PRO A 480 -25.27 -18.68 -8.82
C PRO A 480 -24.74 -19.25 -10.12
N ALA A 481 -23.79 -18.56 -10.75
CA ALA A 481 -23.26 -18.95 -12.06
C ALA A 481 -21.81 -18.52 -12.24
N GLY A 482 -20.98 -19.44 -12.76
CA GLY A 482 -19.66 -19.15 -13.32
C GLY A 482 -19.66 -19.36 -14.82
N PHE A 483 -19.08 -18.43 -15.59
CA PHE A 483 -19.02 -18.53 -17.05
C PHE A 483 -17.86 -17.73 -17.65
N THR A 484 -17.41 -18.17 -18.84
CA THR A 484 -16.40 -17.46 -19.62
C THR A 484 -17.05 -16.33 -20.42
N VAL A 485 -16.48 -15.13 -20.34
CA VAL A 485 -16.99 -13.93 -21.00
C VAL A 485 -16.61 -13.92 -22.49
N ALA A 486 -15.39 -14.33 -22.82
CA ALA A 486 -14.94 -14.43 -24.21
C ALA A 486 -15.81 -15.42 -25.02
N GLY A 487 -16.27 -15.01 -26.19
CA GLY A 487 -17.19 -15.77 -27.05
C GLY A 487 -18.64 -15.79 -26.57
N SER A 488 -18.96 -15.18 -25.43
CA SER A 488 -20.34 -15.07 -24.92
C SER A 488 -21.03 -13.80 -25.43
N PRO A 489 -22.37 -13.72 -25.34
CA PRO A 489 -23.10 -12.47 -25.59
C PRO A 489 -22.65 -11.30 -24.71
N PHE A 490 -21.95 -11.56 -23.59
CA PHE A 490 -21.46 -10.54 -22.66
C PHE A 490 -20.14 -9.89 -23.12
N GLU A 491 -19.38 -10.51 -24.02
CA GLU A 491 -18.02 -10.07 -24.38
C GLU A 491 -17.93 -8.60 -24.78
N PHE A 492 -18.82 -8.17 -25.67
CA PHE A 492 -18.83 -6.84 -26.26
C PHE A 492 -19.71 -5.83 -25.50
N LEU A 493 -20.20 -6.20 -24.32
CA LEU A 493 -20.92 -5.26 -23.47
C LEU A 493 -19.96 -4.21 -22.90
N ARG A 494 -20.49 -3.02 -22.68
CA ARG A 494 -19.78 -1.96 -21.96
C ARG A 494 -20.77 -1.05 -21.25
N ASP A 495 -20.24 -0.18 -20.40
CA ASP A 495 -21.02 0.84 -19.71
C ASP A 495 -20.27 2.17 -19.69
N SER A 496 -20.67 3.12 -20.52
CA SER A 496 -20.04 4.44 -20.62
C SER A 496 -20.08 5.27 -19.31
N SER A 497 -20.94 4.91 -18.36
CA SER A 497 -20.97 5.51 -17.01
C SER A 497 -20.08 4.81 -15.97
N HIS A 498 -19.58 3.62 -16.26
CA HIS A 498 -18.71 2.90 -15.34
C HIS A 498 -17.24 3.32 -15.48
N TYR A 499 -16.53 3.43 -14.36
CA TYR A 499 -15.13 3.89 -14.28
C TYR A 499 -14.21 3.18 -15.26
N TYR A 500 -14.34 1.86 -15.38
CA TYR A 500 -13.50 1.07 -16.27
C TYR A 500 -13.59 1.43 -17.77
N PHE A 501 -14.75 1.87 -18.26
CA PHE A 501 -14.96 2.13 -19.68
C PHE A 501 -15.06 3.62 -20.02
N TRP A 502 -15.32 4.49 -19.04
CA TRP A 502 -15.58 5.92 -19.27
C TRP A 502 -14.43 6.63 -20.01
N ARG A 503 -13.17 6.46 -19.55
CA ARG A 503 -11.97 7.00 -20.24
C ARG A 503 -11.45 6.10 -21.38
N GLN A 504 -12.04 4.92 -21.59
CA GLN A 504 -11.55 3.93 -22.53
C GLN A 504 -12.70 3.45 -23.44
N PRO A 505 -13.08 4.26 -24.45
CA PRO A 505 -14.27 4.01 -25.25
C PRO A 505 -14.16 2.80 -26.20
N LYS A 506 -13.05 2.07 -26.19
CA LYS A 506 -12.89 0.83 -26.95
C LYS A 506 -12.90 -0.41 -26.06
N THR A 507 -12.94 -0.25 -24.74
CA THR A 507 -12.94 -1.35 -23.77
C THR A 507 -14.33 -1.96 -23.64
N ALA A 508 -14.37 -3.28 -23.56
CA ALA A 508 -15.55 -4.10 -23.35
C ALA A 508 -15.40 -4.94 -22.08
N LEU A 509 -16.50 -5.55 -21.63
CA LEU A 509 -16.52 -6.42 -20.46
C LEU A 509 -15.52 -7.57 -20.61
N GLY A 510 -15.36 -8.12 -21.83
CA GLY A 510 -14.37 -9.17 -22.11
C GLY A 510 -12.90 -8.77 -21.92
N ASP A 511 -12.58 -7.47 -21.88
CA ASP A 511 -11.22 -7.02 -21.53
C ASP A 511 -11.01 -6.97 -20.01
N VAL A 512 -12.07 -6.61 -19.28
CA VAL A 512 -12.06 -6.43 -17.82
C VAL A 512 -12.22 -7.77 -17.09
N ALA A 513 -13.01 -8.68 -17.67
CA ALA A 513 -13.30 -10.01 -17.13
C ALA A 513 -13.15 -11.06 -18.23
N THR A 514 -12.29 -12.04 -18.00
CA THR A 514 -12.16 -13.20 -18.91
C THR A 514 -13.10 -14.34 -18.49
N GLY A 515 -13.08 -14.70 -17.21
CA GLY A 515 -14.12 -15.46 -16.53
C GLY A 515 -14.89 -14.58 -15.56
N TYR A 516 -16.13 -14.94 -15.28
CA TYR A 516 -17.02 -14.21 -14.40
C TYR A 516 -17.76 -15.17 -13.46
N ILE A 517 -17.84 -14.84 -12.17
CA ILE A 517 -18.71 -15.56 -11.22
C ILE A 517 -19.67 -14.58 -10.56
N TYR A 518 -20.95 -14.93 -10.63
CA TYR A 518 -22.04 -14.31 -9.89
C TYR A 518 -22.47 -15.27 -8.77
N PHE A 519 -22.42 -14.79 -7.53
CA PHE A 519 -22.94 -15.52 -6.37
C PHE A 519 -24.37 -15.10 -6.06
N GLU A 520 -24.59 -13.79 -5.97
CA GLU A 520 -25.85 -13.19 -5.55
C GLU A 520 -25.91 -11.72 -6.00
N SER A 521 -27.09 -11.12 -5.88
CA SER A 521 -27.28 -9.69 -6.13
C SER A 521 -26.56 -8.85 -5.08
N ARG A 522 -26.03 -7.69 -5.45
CA ARG A 522 -25.36 -6.72 -4.57
C ARG A 522 -26.19 -6.31 -3.37
N ALA A 523 -27.52 -6.30 -3.48
CA ALA A 523 -28.44 -6.04 -2.37
C ALA A 523 -28.40 -7.12 -1.26
N LYS A 524 -27.85 -8.31 -1.54
CA LYS A 524 -27.69 -9.42 -0.59
C LYS A 524 -26.25 -9.52 -0.05
N PHE A 525 -25.31 -8.71 -0.56
CA PHE A 525 -23.94 -8.73 -0.09
C PHE A 525 -23.90 -8.43 1.41
N LYS A 526 -23.12 -9.26 2.11
CA LYS A 526 -22.80 -9.06 3.52
C LYS A 526 -21.32 -8.73 3.61
N ASP A 527 -21.00 -7.83 4.52
CA ASP A 527 -19.62 -7.55 4.86
C ASP A 527 -19.02 -8.75 5.64
N THR A 528 -17.70 -8.85 5.63
CA THR A 528 -16.95 -9.84 6.39
C THR A 528 -16.95 -9.51 7.88
N GLN A 529 -16.82 -10.53 8.73
CA GLN A 529 -16.84 -10.36 10.18
C GLN A 529 -15.47 -9.91 10.68
N TRP A 530 -15.44 -8.99 11.64
CA TRP A 530 -14.19 -8.61 12.29
C TRP A 530 -13.74 -9.64 13.33
N THR A 531 -12.44 -9.89 13.39
CA THR A 531 -11.82 -10.71 14.44
C THR A 531 -11.60 -9.86 15.68
N ARG A 532 -12.38 -10.08 16.73
CA ARG A 532 -12.19 -9.38 18.01
C ARG A 532 -10.79 -9.60 18.56
N GLY A 533 -10.22 -8.55 19.14
CA GLY A 533 -8.85 -8.50 19.62
C GLY A 533 -7.81 -8.34 18.51
N PHE A 534 -8.20 -8.07 17.25
CA PHE A 534 -7.23 -7.88 16.16
C PHE A 534 -6.32 -6.67 16.44
N ILE A 535 -6.89 -5.53 16.83
CA ILE A 535 -6.12 -4.34 17.20
C ILE A 535 -5.53 -4.51 18.60
N THR A 536 -4.22 -4.72 18.65
CA THR A 536 -3.50 -4.84 19.93
C THR A 536 -3.18 -3.48 20.54
N PRO A 537 -2.90 -3.41 21.85
CA PRO A 537 -2.36 -2.21 22.49
C PRO A 537 -1.09 -1.67 21.80
N SER A 538 -0.22 -2.55 21.31
CA SER A 538 1.00 -2.16 20.58
C SER A 538 0.71 -1.52 19.22
N MET A 539 -0.21 -2.11 18.45
CA MET A 539 -0.67 -1.55 17.17
C MET A 539 -1.32 -0.19 17.39
N PHE A 540 -2.22 -0.08 18.37
CA PHE A 540 -2.89 1.17 18.70
C PHE A 540 -1.91 2.25 19.17
N ALA A 541 -0.98 1.94 20.08
CA ALA A 541 0.04 2.89 20.53
C ALA A 541 1.01 3.34 19.41
N THR A 542 1.08 2.58 18.31
CA THR A 542 1.89 2.92 17.14
C THR A 542 1.08 3.71 16.10
N ASN A 543 -0.19 3.34 15.89
CA ASN A 543 -0.99 3.74 14.73
C ASN A 543 -2.36 4.34 15.10
N LYS A 544 -2.55 4.82 16.33
CA LYS A 544 -3.81 5.44 16.78
C LYS A 544 -4.42 6.43 15.77
N PRO A 545 -3.70 7.44 15.23
CA PRO A 545 -4.28 8.38 14.27
C PRO A 545 -4.78 7.73 12.98
N PHE A 546 -4.20 6.60 12.56
CA PHE A 546 -4.65 5.84 11.39
C PHE A 546 -6.00 5.17 11.66
N TYR A 547 -6.14 4.49 12.80
CA TYR A 547 -7.42 3.91 13.19
C TYR A 547 -8.50 4.98 13.38
N GLU A 548 -8.16 6.11 14.01
CA GLU A 548 -9.08 7.22 14.20
C GLU A 548 -9.52 7.86 12.86
N ALA A 549 -8.59 8.00 11.90
CA ALA A 549 -8.89 8.52 10.58
C ALA A 549 -9.79 7.58 9.76
N LYS A 550 -9.54 6.26 9.83
CA LYS A 550 -10.38 5.26 9.14
C LYS A 550 -11.77 5.15 9.75
N ALA A 551 -11.88 5.24 11.08
CA ALA A 551 -13.16 5.22 11.80
C ALA A 551 -13.87 6.59 11.84
N ARG A 552 -13.20 7.68 11.44
CA ARG A 552 -13.67 9.07 11.59
C ARG A 552 -14.12 9.41 13.02
N ARG A 553 -13.40 8.87 14.01
CA ARG A 553 -13.70 8.98 15.44
C ARG A 553 -12.43 8.85 16.26
N THR A 554 -12.39 9.46 17.45
CA THR A 554 -11.28 9.29 18.40
C THR A 554 -11.52 8.14 19.37
N PHE A 555 -10.43 7.50 19.80
CA PHE A 555 -10.46 6.35 20.73
C PHE A 555 -9.55 6.56 21.93
N ALA A 556 -9.96 6.10 23.10
CA ALA A 556 -9.14 6.11 24.31
C ALA A 556 -8.20 4.90 24.36
N THR A 557 -8.68 3.72 23.95
CA THR A 557 -7.97 2.44 24.09
C THR A 557 -8.01 1.63 22.79
N ALA A 558 -7.13 0.63 22.70
CA ALA A 558 -7.14 -0.34 21.59
C ALA A 558 -8.44 -1.14 21.55
N GLU A 559 -8.98 -1.50 22.73
CA GLU A 559 -10.23 -2.25 22.87
C GLU A 559 -11.42 -1.44 22.33
N GLU A 560 -11.51 -0.14 22.63
CA GLU A 560 -12.57 0.72 22.06
C GLU A 560 -12.48 0.79 20.53
N ALA A 561 -11.26 0.89 19.99
CA ALA A 561 -11.05 0.91 18.54
C ALA A 561 -11.43 -0.42 17.88
N ASP A 562 -11.03 -1.54 18.48
CA ASP A 562 -11.33 -2.89 18.00
C ASP A 562 -12.83 -3.20 18.04
N GLU A 563 -13.48 -2.91 19.17
CA GLU A 563 -14.92 -3.10 19.35
C GLU A 563 -15.75 -2.21 18.42
N PHE A 564 -15.32 -0.96 18.20
CA PHE A 564 -16.01 -0.07 17.28
C PHE A 564 -15.97 -0.60 15.84
N ILE A 565 -14.80 -1.03 15.37
CA ILE A 565 -14.65 -1.58 14.02
C ILE A 565 -15.44 -2.88 13.90
N ALA A 566 -15.45 -3.72 14.93
CA ALA A 566 -16.29 -4.91 14.97
C ALA A 566 -17.79 -4.57 14.89
N GLY A 567 -18.25 -3.59 15.69
CA GLY A 567 -19.65 -3.21 15.79
C GLY A 567 -20.20 -2.44 14.58
N GLU A 568 -19.41 -1.58 13.94
CA GLU A 568 -19.83 -0.91 12.69
C GLU A 568 -20.13 -1.94 11.59
N LEU A 569 -19.35 -3.03 11.53
CA LEU A 569 -19.51 -4.10 10.55
C LEU A 569 -20.66 -5.05 10.89
N GLU A 570 -21.05 -5.19 12.16
CA GLU A 570 -22.25 -5.95 12.56
C GLU A 570 -23.56 -5.17 12.31
N SER A 571 -23.48 -3.83 12.21
CA SER A 571 -24.65 -2.94 12.06
C SER A 571 -24.99 -2.54 10.61
N LYS A 572 -24.12 -2.88 9.65
CA LYS A 572 -24.29 -2.66 8.20
C LYS A 572 -24.58 -4.00 7.52
#